data_AF-A0A2D8U2P7-F1
#
_entry.id   AF-A0A2D8U2P7-F1
#
_cell.length_a   1.000
_cell.length_b   1.000
_cell.length_c   1.000
_cell.angle_alpha   90.00
_cell.angle_beta   90.00
_cell.angle_gamma   90.00
#
_symmetry.space_group_name_H-M   'P 1'
#
loop_
_entity.id
_entity.type
_entity.pdbx_description
1 polymer ?
#
loop_
_entity_poly.entity_id
_entity_poly.type
_entity_poly.pdbx_seq_one_letter_code
_entity_poly.pdbx_strand_id
1 'polypeptide(L)'
;MISDNNLKKRIQNHLIQIYGDIHSSDEIYSIADNLTSFLSEQHELLETKKSIDDFNRWSEKSILLITYGDTILGEDKSSLKTLSNFLQKNCKKTFSMVHILPFFPSSSDHGFSVINYYTVEEKYGDWKDIKNISGDFDVMCDVVLNHGSVKSEWFQNFINGNGDGANYFYTTNAEIDTSKVVRPRTNKLLTKVKTVNGEKYVWCTFSEDQVDYNFSNFEVIKEFIKIISFYISNGINVFRFDAVAFIWKKIGSNCINLPETHEIVRLFRTVLDYLSPKSILVTETNTPARENVTYFGNANEAHWIYNFSLPPVLIYSILKGDSSILKKLTMTMPPAQLGTSYLNFIASHDGIGLRPAEGILTKKQTESLVRLMEKNGGQTSYRVASDNESKPYEMNISLFDAMKATFKEKDEFVFQRFICIHTIMLSLEGVPAFYIHSMFGTKNDQELYKKTQHNRDLNRHSYKEQEVYDFLEDESDYRGKIFKQINFLIEIRRKQLAFHPNAVQFTLHLGKHFYGIWRQSLDKKQSIFCISNLTNKDRKLSLIEINLIGFEEWKDLISDKIINDIDAEIVLKPYQTLWISNQF
;
A
#
# COMPACT_ATOMS: atom_id res chain seq x y z
N MET A 1 -1.49 16.19 -23.13
CA MET A 1 -1.24 17.32 -22.21
C MET A 1 -2.57 17.97 -21.90
N ILE A 2 -2.84 18.31 -20.63
CA ILE A 2 -4.02 19.10 -20.25
C ILE A 2 -3.62 20.57 -20.41
N SER A 3 -4.22 21.30 -21.36
CA SER A 3 -4.06 22.75 -21.45
C SER A 3 -4.84 23.45 -20.33
N ASP A 4 -4.51 24.68 -19.96
CA ASP A 4 -5.19 25.39 -18.86
C ASP A 4 -6.70 25.54 -19.10
N ASN A 5 -7.11 25.79 -20.34
CA ASN A 5 -8.54 25.80 -20.72
C ASN A 5 -9.21 24.43 -20.54
N ASN A 6 -8.49 23.33 -20.78
CA ASN A 6 -9.00 21.97 -20.54
C ASN A 6 -9.01 21.64 -19.05
N LEU A 7 -7.99 22.09 -18.29
CA LEU A 7 -7.92 21.95 -16.84
C LEU A 7 -9.11 22.64 -16.17
N LYS A 8 -9.37 23.90 -16.51
CA LYS A 8 -10.52 24.67 -15.99
C LYS A 8 -11.82 23.91 -16.16
N LYS A 9 -12.10 23.44 -17.38
CA LYS A 9 -13.34 22.68 -17.67
C LYS A 9 -13.44 21.38 -16.87
N ARG A 10 -12.33 20.66 -16.69
CA ARG A 10 -12.29 19.43 -15.88
C ARG A 10 -12.56 19.73 -14.41
N ILE A 11 -11.90 20.74 -13.85
CA ILE A 11 -12.11 21.19 -12.47
C ILE A 11 -13.57 21.59 -12.25
N GLN A 12 -14.14 22.40 -13.14
CA GLN A 12 -15.55 22.78 -13.08
C GLN A 12 -16.47 21.56 -13.01
N ASN A 13 -16.26 20.57 -13.89
CA ASN A 13 -17.07 19.35 -13.88
C ASN A 13 -16.93 18.57 -12.57
N HIS A 14 -15.70 18.42 -12.05
CA HIS A 14 -15.47 17.75 -10.76
C HIS A 14 -16.21 18.46 -9.62
N LEU A 15 -16.08 19.78 -9.53
CA LEU A 15 -16.71 20.56 -8.47
C LEU A 15 -18.23 20.55 -8.57
N ILE A 16 -18.81 20.53 -9.78
CA ILE A 16 -20.27 20.35 -9.95
C ILE A 16 -20.73 19.00 -9.37
N GLN A 17 -19.98 17.92 -9.60
CA GLN A 17 -20.33 16.59 -9.10
C GLN A 17 -20.16 16.46 -7.58
N ILE A 18 -19.18 17.15 -6.99
CA ILE A 18 -18.93 17.12 -5.54
C ILE A 18 -19.88 18.04 -4.78
N TYR A 19 -20.12 19.24 -5.31
CA TYR A 19 -20.73 20.35 -4.58
C TYR A 19 -22.05 20.86 -5.16
N GLY A 20 -22.55 20.30 -6.26
CA GLY A 20 -23.76 20.78 -6.94
C GLY A 20 -25.03 20.77 -6.07
N ASP A 21 -25.06 19.94 -5.03
CA ASP A 21 -26.17 19.89 -4.05
C ASP A 21 -25.98 20.87 -2.86
N ILE A 22 -24.80 21.50 -2.75
CA ILE A 22 -24.40 22.33 -1.60
C ILE A 22 -24.28 23.81 -2.00
N HIS A 23 -23.79 24.08 -3.23
CA HIS A 23 -23.49 25.42 -3.72
C HIS A 23 -24.24 25.71 -5.02
N SER A 24 -24.52 27.00 -5.26
CA SER A 24 -25.06 27.47 -6.53
C SER A 24 -24.04 27.30 -7.66
N SER A 25 -24.52 27.25 -8.91
CA SER A 25 -23.63 27.13 -10.06
C SER A 25 -22.61 28.28 -10.16
N ASP A 26 -23.03 29.52 -9.86
CA ASP A 26 -22.15 30.69 -9.90
C ASP A 26 -21.03 30.61 -8.86
N GLU A 27 -21.33 30.14 -7.65
CA GLU A 27 -20.32 29.88 -6.62
C GLU A 27 -19.33 28.81 -7.08
N ILE A 28 -19.81 27.70 -7.65
CA ILE A 28 -18.96 26.62 -8.15
C ILE A 28 -18.03 27.10 -9.26
N TYR A 29 -18.53 27.91 -10.21
CA TYR A 29 -17.70 28.47 -11.28
C TYR A 29 -16.64 29.42 -10.73
N SER A 30 -16.99 30.26 -9.76
CA SER A 30 -16.02 31.14 -9.09
C SER A 30 -14.94 30.34 -8.35
N ILE A 31 -15.31 29.29 -7.62
CA ILE A 31 -14.36 28.38 -6.94
C ILE A 31 -13.43 27.71 -7.97
N ALA A 32 -13.98 27.22 -9.08
CA ALA A 32 -13.20 26.58 -10.13
C ALA A 32 -12.17 27.52 -10.76
N ASP A 33 -12.53 28.79 -10.98
CA ASP A 33 -11.66 29.81 -11.55
C ASP A 33 -10.51 30.15 -10.60
N ASN A 34 -10.82 30.32 -9.32
CA ASN A 34 -9.82 30.54 -8.28
C ASN A 34 -8.86 29.34 -8.15
N LEU A 35 -9.40 28.11 -8.17
CA LEU A 35 -8.58 26.90 -8.07
C LEU A 35 -7.69 26.69 -9.30
N THR A 36 -8.21 26.97 -10.50
CA THR A 36 -7.42 26.88 -11.74
C THR A 36 -6.27 27.88 -11.74
N SER A 37 -6.54 29.13 -11.32
CA SER A 37 -5.51 30.17 -11.23
C SER A 37 -4.43 29.77 -10.23
N PHE A 38 -4.83 29.31 -9.04
CA PHE A 38 -3.92 28.79 -8.03
C PHE A 38 -3.05 27.62 -8.55
N LEU A 39 -3.64 26.65 -9.26
CA LEU A 39 -2.89 25.53 -9.83
C LEU A 39 -1.89 25.97 -10.91
N SER A 40 -2.25 26.99 -11.70
CA SER A 40 -1.35 27.54 -12.72
C SER A 40 -0.12 28.18 -12.07
N GLU A 41 -0.33 28.96 -11.00
CA GLU A 41 0.77 29.53 -10.18
C GLU A 41 1.65 28.43 -9.59
N GLN A 42 1.07 27.37 -9.01
CA GLN A 42 1.84 26.25 -8.46
C GLN A 42 2.63 25.51 -9.55
N HIS A 43 2.04 25.29 -10.73
CA HIS A 43 2.71 24.63 -11.85
C HIS A 43 3.92 25.44 -12.35
N GLU A 44 3.81 26.77 -12.41
CA GLU A 44 4.93 27.66 -12.76
C GLU A 44 6.07 27.57 -11.74
N LEU A 45 5.76 27.54 -10.45
CA LEU A 45 6.75 27.41 -9.37
C LEU A 45 7.51 26.09 -9.39
N LEU A 46 6.91 25.02 -9.91
CA LEU A 46 7.49 23.68 -9.91
C LEU A 46 8.50 23.43 -11.06
N GLU A 47 8.77 24.43 -11.92
CA GLU A 47 9.72 24.37 -13.06
C GLU A 47 9.72 23.02 -13.82
N THR A 48 8.54 22.42 -14.04
CA THR A 48 8.47 21.09 -14.67
C THR A 48 8.88 21.13 -16.14
N LYS A 49 10.17 20.88 -16.41
CA LYS A 49 10.66 20.63 -17.78
C LYS A 49 10.09 19.31 -18.28
N LYS A 50 9.01 19.39 -19.05
CA LYS A 50 8.33 18.23 -19.65
C LYS A 50 9.27 17.51 -20.63
N SER A 51 9.58 16.25 -20.37
CA SER A 51 10.23 15.32 -21.30
C SER A 51 9.22 14.33 -21.88
N ILE A 52 9.48 13.79 -23.06
CA ILE A 52 8.61 12.80 -23.72
C ILE A 52 8.52 11.49 -22.92
N ASP A 53 9.52 11.19 -22.07
CA ASP A 53 9.54 10.04 -21.16
C ASP A 53 8.64 10.22 -19.91
N ASP A 54 8.08 11.42 -19.68
CA ASP A 54 7.32 11.74 -18.47
C ASP A 54 5.97 10.99 -18.34
N PHE A 55 5.57 10.21 -19.36
CA PHE A 55 4.33 9.44 -19.34
C PHE A 55 4.50 8.00 -18.83
N ASN A 56 5.73 7.48 -18.76
CA ASN A 56 6.02 6.14 -18.22
C ASN A 56 6.32 6.23 -16.71
N ARG A 57 5.26 6.13 -15.89
CA ARG A 57 5.36 6.24 -14.41
C ARG A 57 5.97 5.01 -13.73
N TRP A 58 5.98 3.84 -14.39
CA TRP A 58 6.54 2.61 -13.85
C TRP A 58 6.99 1.65 -14.95
N SER A 59 7.79 0.65 -14.56
CA SER A 59 8.31 -0.41 -15.44
C SER A 59 8.48 -1.71 -14.66
N GLU A 60 9.02 -2.76 -15.29
CA GLU A 60 9.45 -4.00 -14.62
C GLU A 60 10.48 -3.74 -13.49
N LYS A 61 11.14 -2.58 -13.52
CA LYS A 61 12.09 -2.12 -12.51
C LYS A 61 11.43 -1.45 -11.30
N SER A 62 10.12 -1.19 -11.36
CA SER A 62 9.41 -0.53 -10.26
C SER A 62 9.20 -1.50 -9.10
N ILE A 63 9.91 -1.27 -8.01
CA ILE A 63 9.83 -2.04 -6.76
C ILE A 63 9.86 -1.03 -5.60
N LEU A 64 8.87 -1.12 -4.71
CA LEU A 64 8.71 -0.24 -3.57
C LEU A 64 9.23 -0.90 -2.29
N LEU A 65 10.04 -0.17 -1.51
CA LEU A 65 10.37 -0.54 -0.13
C LEU A 65 9.56 0.34 0.84
N ILE A 66 8.83 -0.25 1.77
CA ILE A 66 8.05 0.44 2.81
C ILE A 66 8.83 0.36 4.12
N THR A 67 9.03 1.50 4.79
CA THR A 67 9.79 1.59 6.05
C THR A 67 9.34 2.79 6.88
N TYR A 68 9.50 2.73 8.20
CA TYR A 68 9.51 3.95 9.01
C TYR A 68 10.86 4.65 8.87
N GLY A 69 10.88 5.97 9.09
CA GLY A 69 12.12 6.75 9.09
C GLY A 69 13.12 6.30 10.17
N ASP A 70 12.64 5.64 11.22
CA ASP A 70 13.40 5.18 12.39
C ASP A 70 13.42 3.64 12.55
N THR A 71 13.16 2.89 11.48
CA THR A 71 13.33 1.42 11.54
C THR A 71 14.79 1.01 11.73
N ILE A 72 15.75 1.81 11.24
CA ILE A 72 17.18 1.63 11.46
C ILE A 72 17.71 2.87 12.17
N LEU A 73 18.24 2.69 13.37
CA LEU A 73 18.70 3.74 14.27
C LEU A 73 20.23 3.74 14.35
N GLY A 74 20.86 4.79 13.84
CA GLY A 74 22.29 5.05 13.93
C GLY A 74 22.64 5.98 15.09
N GLU A 75 23.89 6.43 15.13
CA GLU A 75 24.35 7.45 16.09
C GLU A 75 24.00 8.89 15.66
N ASP A 76 23.63 9.07 14.38
CA ASP A 76 23.17 10.34 13.85
C ASP A 76 21.89 10.82 14.56
N LYS A 77 21.79 12.14 14.77
CA LYS A 77 20.55 12.74 15.33
C LYS A 77 19.34 12.56 14.42
N SER A 78 19.55 12.47 13.11
CA SER A 78 18.51 12.22 12.10
C SER A 78 18.49 10.74 11.75
N SER A 79 17.37 10.08 12.05
CA SER A 79 17.14 8.71 11.62
C SER A 79 16.94 8.59 10.10
N LEU A 80 16.42 9.63 9.42
CA LEU A 80 16.34 9.65 7.95
C LEU A 80 17.72 9.65 7.28
N LYS A 81 18.71 10.30 7.88
CA LYS A 81 20.10 10.24 7.39
C LYS A 81 20.66 8.82 7.49
N THR A 82 20.44 8.15 8.61
CA THR A 82 20.82 6.74 8.79
C THR A 82 20.13 5.86 7.73
N LEU A 83 18.82 6.04 7.56
CA LEU A 83 18.04 5.32 6.55
C LEU A 83 18.58 5.57 5.14
N SER A 84 18.87 6.82 4.79
CA SER A 84 19.43 7.20 3.48
C SER A 84 20.73 6.45 3.19
N ASN A 85 21.66 6.42 4.15
CA ASN A 85 22.93 5.68 4.00
C ASN A 85 22.68 4.18 3.77
N PHE A 86 21.77 3.58 4.54
CA PHE A 86 21.41 2.18 4.37
C PHE A 86 20.81 1.91 2.98
N LEU A 87 19.88 2.75 2.52
CA LEU A 87 19.21 2.61 1.22
C LEU A 87 20.23 2.72 0.07
N GLN A 88 21.11 3.72 0.12
CA GLN A 88 22.13 3.94 -0.90
C GLN A 88 23.10 2.77 -1.01
N LYS A 89 23.56 2.24 0.14
CA LYS A 89 24.53 1.15 0.19
C LYS A 89 23.92 -0.19 -0.21
N ASN A 90 22.69 -0.49 0.22
CA ASN A 90 22.15 -1.86 0.18
C ASN A 90 20.92 -2.04 -0.73
N CYS A 91 20.21 -0.97 -1.09
CA CYS A 91 18.90 -1.06 -1.77
C CYS A 91 18.88 -0.43 -3.17
N LYS A 92 19.84 0.44 -3.52
CA LYS A 92 19.85 1.20 -4.78
C LYS A 92 19.78 0.36 -6.06
N LYS A 93 20.29 -0.88 -6.04
CA LYS A 93 20.26 -1.80 -7.19
C LYS A 93 18.91 -2.51 -7.36
N THR A 94 18.12 -2.63 -6.29
CA THR A 94 16.94 -3.50 -6.23
C THR A 94 15.64 -2.70 -6.11
N PHE A 95 15.63 -1.59 -5.38
CA PHE A 95 14.46 -0.75 -5.18
C PHE A 95 14.58 0.53 -6.01
N SER A 96 13.49 0.89 -6.69
CA SER A 96 13.39 2.19 -7.40
C SER A 96 12.67 3.24 -6.55
N MET A 97 11.87 2.79 -5.59
CA MET A 97 10.98 3.64 -4.80
C MET A 97 11.09 3.27 -3.32
N VAL A 98 10.90 4.27 -2.46
CA VAL A 98 10.78 4.08 -1.01
C VAL A 98 9.55 4.80 -0.48
N HIS A 99 8.70 4.08 0.23
CA HIS A 99 7.62 4.63 1.04
C HIS A 99 8.14 4.84 2.45
N ILE A 100 8.37 6.10 2.79
CA ILE A 100 8.67 6.53 4.14
C ILE A 100 7.32 6.78 4.82
N LEU A 101 6.96 5.89 5.74
CA LEU A 101 5.76 6.01 6.56
C LEU A 101 5.76 7.34 7.32
N PRO A 102 4.59 7.81 7.82
CA PRO A 102 4.42 9.22 8.11
C PRO A 102 5.51 9.78 9.02
N PHE A 103 6.22 10.78 8.50
CA PHE A 103 7.38 11.41 9.12
C PHE A 103 7.08 12.83 9.64
N PHE A 104 5.80 13.18 9.72
CA PHE A 104 5.31 14.46 10.24
C PHE A 104 5.17 14.40 11.77
N PRO A 105 5.22 15.56 12.46
CA PRO A 105 4.82 15.64 13.85
C PRO A 105 3.43 15.06 14.06
N SER A 106 3.28 14.20 15.07
CA SER A 106 2.03 13.48 15.33
C SER A 106 1.80 13.24 16.81
N SER A 107 0.53 13.11 17.20
CA SER A 107 0.14 12.92 18.60
C SER A 107 -0.08 11.45 18.99
N SER A 108 -0.41 10.61 18.02
CA SER A 108 -0.70 9.19 18.21
C SER A 108 -0.63 8.40 16.89
N ASP A 109 -0.94 7.11 16.95
CA ASP A 109 -1.03 6.18 15.81
C ASP A 109 0.23 6.17 14.92
N HIS A 110 1.41 6.31 15.54
CA HIS A 110 2.72 6.20 14.88
C HIS A 110 2.85 7.04 13.61
N GLY A 111 2.41 8.31 13.67
CA GLY A 111 2.50 9.23 12.54
C GLY A 111 1.16 9.54 11.86
N PHE A 112 0.12 8.73 12.07
CA PHE A 112 -1.17 8.90 11.39
C PHE A 112 -2.12 9.89 12.08
N SER A 113 -1.82 10.39 13.27
CA SER A 113 -2.51 11.54 13.86
C SER A 113 -1.68 12.81 13.69
N VAL A 114 -1.71 13.40 12.49
CA VAL A 114 -0.80 14.48 12.07
C VAL A 114 -1.12 15.80 12.79
N ILE A 115 -0.09 16.41 13.36
CA ILE A 115 -0.12 17.74 14.00
C ILE A 115 0.22 18.84 13.00
N ASN A 116 1.24 18.64 12.16
CA ASN A 116 1.70 19.62 11.17
C ASN A 116 2.18 18.94 9.89
N TYR A 117 1.53 19.24 8.76
CA TYR A 117 1.86 18.69 7.45
C TYR A 117 3.10 19.32 6.80
N TYR A 118 3.52 20.52 7.22
CA TYR A 118 4.57 21.29 6.53
C TYR A 118 5.98 21.06 7.08
N THR A 119 6.12 20.33 8.18
CA THR A 119 7.40 20.09 8.86
C THR A 119 7.67 18.60 9.04
N VAL A 120 8.93 18.19 8.94
CA VAL A 120 9.36 16.84 9.36
C VAL A 120 9.51 16.82 10.89
N GLU A 121 9.13 15.72 11.54
CA GLU A 121 9.32 15.54 12.98
C GLU A 121 10.82 15.51 13.32
N GLU A 122 11.20 16.20 14.41
CA GLU A 122 12.61 16.49 14.72
C GLU A 122 13.46 15.22 14.84
N LYS A 123 12.89 14.14 15.41
CA LYS A 123 13.59 12.85 15.55
C LYS A 123 13.93 12.19 14.20
N TYR A 124 13.21 12.53 13.14
CA TYR A 124 13.47 12.03 11.78
C TYR A 124 14.49 12.90 11.06
N GLY A 125 14.43 14.22 11.21
CA GLY A 125 15.33 15.18 10.56
C GLY A 125 14.57 16.34 9.94
N ASP A 126 14.95 16.74 8.72
CA ASP A 126 14.28 17.81 7.98
C ASP A 126 13.99 17.44 6.50
N TRP A 127 13.43 18.39 5.75
CA TRP A 127 13.14 18.18 4.31
C TRP A 127 14.40 17.99 3.45
N LYS A 128 15.60 18.39 3.90
CA LYS A 128 16.84 18.11 3.18
C LYS A 128 17.16 16.63 3.23
N ASP A 129 16.89 15.96 4.34
CA ASP A 129 17.08 14.51 4.45
C ASP A 129 16.15 13.75 3.49
N ILE A 130 14.89 14.18 3.37
CA ILE A 130 13.94 13.65 2.37
C ILE A 130 14.46 13.91 0.94
N LYS A 131 14.92 15.13 0.64
CA LYS A 131 15.49 15.49 -0.67
C LYS A 131 16.73 14.67 -1.03
N ASN A 132 17.55 14.33 -0.04
CA ASN A 132 18.71 13.46 -0.24
C ASN A 132 18.28 12.05 -0.68
N ILE A 133 17.24 11.50 -0.05
CA ILE A 133 16.66 10.21 -0.44
C ILE A 133 16.02 10.31 -1.84
N SER A 134 15.29 11.40 -2.12
CA SER A 134 14.63 11.59 -3.41
C SER A 134 15.58 11.77 -4.60
N GLY A 135 16.87 12.05 -4.33
CA GLY A 135 17.89 12.09 -5.37
C GLY A 135 18.21 10.72 -5.97
N ASP A 136 17.94 9.65 -5.24
CA ASP A 136 18.25 8.26 -5.64
C ASP A 136 17.01 7.36 -5.80
N PHE A 137 15.89 7.72 -5.18
CA PHE A 137 14.66 6.93 -5.16
C PHE A 137 13.44 7.83 -5.39
N ASP A 138 12.41 7.29 -6.04
CA ASP A 138 11.08 7.89 -6.01
C ASP A 138 10.51 7.76 -4.57
N VAL A 139 10.15 8.87 -3.95
CA VAL A 139 9.67 8.88 -2.55
C VAL A 139 8.15 8.89 -2.51
N MET A 140 7.61 7.87 -1.85
CA MET A 140 6.22 7.77 -1.46
C MET A 140 6.00 8.32 -0.06
N CYS A 141 5.02 9.21 0.07
CA CYS A 141 4.63 9.86 1.32
C CYS A 141 3.13 9.69 1.57
N ASP A 142 2.77 9.56 2.84
CA ASP A 142 1.39 9.58 3.30
C ASP A 142 0.80 10.99 3.27
N VAL A 143 -0.30 11.13 2.54
CA VAL A 143 -1.24 12.24 2.68
C VAL A 143 -2.37 11.72 3.56
N VAL A 144 -2.29 12.01 4.86
CA VAL A 144 -3.33 11.66 5.84
C VAL A 144 -4.55 12.53 5.60
N LEU A 145 -5.40 12.09 4.67
CA LEU A 145 -6.39 12.97 4.06
C LEU A 145 -7.67 13.07 4.87
N ASN A 146 -8.04 12.03 5.63
CA ASN A 146 -9.33 11.98 6.32
C ASN A 146 -9.40 12.81 7.60
N HIS A 147 -8.32 12.91 8.37
CA HIS A 147 -8.37 13.41 9.74
C HIS A 147 -7.07 14.07 10.17
N GLY A 148 -7.16 14.92 11.21
CA GLY A 148 -6.02 15.56 11.85
C GLY A 148 -6.02 15.39 13.36
N SER A 149 -4.87 15.65 13.97
CA SER A 149 -4.72 15.59 15.43
C SER A 149 -5.52 16.68 16.13
N VAL A 150 -6.10 16.37 17.29
CA VAL A 150 -6.63 17.38 18.23
C VAL A 150 -5.56 18.35 18.74
N LYS A 151 -4.27 17.99 18.62
CA LYS A 151 -3.14 18.86 18.98
C LYS A 151 -2.69 19.76 17.82
N SER A 152 -3.30 19.64 16.64
CA SER A 152 -2.98 20.49 15.49
C SER A 152 -3.42 21.94 15.71
N GLU A 153 -2.70 22.88 15.10
CA GLU A 153 -3.06 24.30 15.10
C GLU A 153 -4.47 24.52 14.50
N TRP A 154 -4.82 23.80 13.43
CA TRP A 154 -6.16 23.85 12.85
C TRP A 154 -7.25 23.49 13.86
N PHE A 155 -7.03 22.47 14.70
CA PHE A 155 -8.02 22.09 15.71
C PHE A 155 -8.12 23.10 16.85
N GLN A 156 -6.99 23.70 17.26
CA GLN A 156 -6.99 24.80 18.22
C GLN A 156 -7.74 26.03 17.66
N ASN A 157 -7.54 26.34 16.38
CA ASN A 157 -8.25 27.39 15.66
C ASN A 157 -9.76 27.09 15.57
N PHE A 158 -10.14 25.83 15.37
CA PHE A 158 -11.55 25.39 15.44
C PHE A 158 -12.17 25.60 16.82
N ILE A 159 -11.46 25.26 17.89
CA ILE A 159 -11.90 25.53 19.27
C ILE A 159 -12.08 27.03 19.51
N ASN A 160 -11.15 27.84 19.02
CA ASN A 160 -11.12 29.29 19.18
C ASN A 160 -12.04 30.04 18.19
N GLY A 161 -12.62 29.35 17.20
CA GLY A 161 -13.49 29.92 16.18
C GLY A 161 -12.81 30.95 15.26
N ASN A 162 -11.48 30.97 15.17
CA ASN A 162 -10.71 31.91 14.37
C ASN A 162 -9.37 31.30 13.91
N GLY A 163 -8.80 31.86 12.84
CA GLY A 163 -7.54 31.38 12.25
C GLY A 163 -7.73 30.34 11.14
N ASP A 164 -6.63 29.99 10.48
CA ASP A 164 -6.64 29.01 9.39
C ASP A 164 -7.08 27.63 9.91
N GLY A 165 -7.91 26.95 9.12
CA GLY A 165 -8.45 25.64 9.48
C GLY A 165 -9.56 25.62 10.52
N ALA A 166 -10.01 26.78 11.02
CA ALA A 166 -11.07 26.86 12.03
C ALA A 166 -12.42 26.24 11.59
N ASN A 167 -12.63 26.04 10.29
CA ASN A 167 -13.83 25.43 9.71
C ASN A 167 -13.53 24.10 8.96
N TYR A 168 -12.39 23.46 9.22
CA TYR A 168 -11.99 22.24 8.51
C TYR A 168 -12.60 20.96 9.07
N PHE A 169 -13.10 20.94 10.30
CA PHE A 169 -13.57 19.71 10.94
C PHE A 169 -15.06 19.48 10.76
N TYR A 170 -15.45 18.22 10.59
CA TYR A 170 -16.85 17.86 10.49
C TYR A 170 -17.52 17.88 11.87
N THR A 171 -18.59 18.65 12.01
CA THR A 171 -19.41 18.72 13.24
C THR A 171 -20.85 18.34 12.98
N THR A 172 -21.48 17.69 13.96
CA THR A 172 -22.90 17.30 13.90
C THR A 172 -23.58 17.46 15.26
N ASN A 173 -24.84 17.05 15.36
CA ASN A 173 -25.62 17.01 16.60
C ASN A 173 -25.36 15.71 17.39
N ALA A 174 -25.49 15.77 18.72
CA ALA A 174 -25.28 14.63 19.62
C ALA A 174 -26.18 13.42 19.31
N GLU A 175 -27.41 13.70 18.88
CA GLU A 175 -28.50 12.71 18.71
C GLU A 175 -28.63 12.21 17.27
N ILE A 176 -27.67 12.53 16.39
CA ILE A 176 -27.73 12.13 14.99
C ILE A 176 -27.69 10.60 14.87
N ASP A 177 -28.53 10.03 14.00
CA ASP A 177 -28.53 8.59 13.75
C ASP A 177 -27.28 8.18 12.94
N THR A 178 -26.34 7.51 13.62
CA THR A 178 -25.12 6.95 13.02
C THR A 178 -25.18 5.44 12.83
N SER A 179 -26.35 4.82 12.99
CA SER A 179 -26.50 3.35 12.98
C SER A 179 -26.03 2.68 11.68
N LYS A 180 -26.10 3.39 10.56
CA LYS A 180 -25.67 2.91 9.24
C LYS A 180 -24.19 3.09 8.94
N VAL A 181 -23.47 3.90 9.73
CA VAL A 181 -22.07 4.25 9.48
C VAL A 181 -21.18 3.02 9.65
N VAL A 182 -20.32 2.75 8.66
CA VAL A 182 -19.32 1.69 8.76
C VAL A 182 -18.19 2.15 9.67
N ARG A 183 -17.91 1.38 10.73
CA ARG A 183 -16.89 1.73 11.73
C ARG A 183 -15.72 0.75 11.67
N PRO A 184 -14.47 1.22 11.46
CA PRO A 184 -13.30 0.35 11.48
C PRO A 184 -12.89 -0.03 12.91
N ARG A 185 -13.33 0.75 13.91
CA ARG A 185 -12.96 0.64 15.31
C ARG A 185 -14.20 0.66 16.21
N THR A 186 -14.04 0.18 17.45
CA THR A 186 -15.14 0.06 18.44
C THR A 186 -15.37 1.33 19.28
N ASN A 187 -14.46 2.31 19.21
CA ASN A 187 -14.54 3.61 19.90
C ASN A 187 -15.71 4.48 19.42
N LYS A 188 -16.30 5.29 20.29
CA LYS A 188 -17.42 6.19 19.94
C LYS A 188 -17.06 7.05 18.72
N LEU A 189 -18.02 7.17 17.80
CA LEU A 189 -17.85 7.93 16.56
C LEU A 189 -17.88 9.45 16.79
N LEU A 190 -18.62 9.91 17.80
CA LEU A 190 -18.78 11.33 18.10
C LEU A 190 -18.12 11.67 19.43
N THR A 191 -17.27 12.69 19.40
CA THR A 191 -16.60 13.23 20.59
C THR A 191 -17.11 14.64 20.87
N LYS A 192 -17.44 14.90 22.14
CA LYS A 192 -17.92 16.21 22.59
C LYS A 192 -16.73 17.15 22.83
N VAL A 193 -16.77 18.33 22.24
CA VAL A 193 -15.71 19.35 22.33
C VAL A 193 -16.31 20.69 22.74
N LYS A 194 -15.64 21.40 23.65
CA LYS A 194 -16.01 22.75 24.04
C LYS A 194 -15.30 23.75 23.12
N THR A 195 -16.06 24.62 22.46
CA THR A 195 -15.53 25.71 21.62
C THR A 195 -15.99 27.05 22.16
N VAL A 196 -15.40 28.16 21.71
CA VAL A 196 -15.89 29.51 22.03
C VAL A 196 -17.33 29.75 21.57
N ASN A 197 -17.78 28.99 20.56
CA ASN A 197 -19.12 29.04 19.99
C ASN A 197 -20.06 28.00 20.61
N GLY A 198 -19.75 27.51 21.81
CA GLY A 198 -20.51 26.50 22.54
C GLY A 198 -20.02 25.06 22.31
N GLU A 199 -20.81 24.11 22.78
CA GLU A 199 -20.47 22.69 22.68
C GLU A 199 -20.73 22.19 21.24
N LYS A 200 -19.77 21.41 20.71
CA LYS A 200 -19.84 20.78 19.38
C LYS A 200 -19.56 19.29 19.49
N TYR A 201 -20.11 18.51 18.58
CA TYR A 201 -19.79 17.08 18.44
C TYR A 201 -19.01 16.89 17.16
N VAL A 202 -17.74 16.53 17.30
CA VAL A 202 -16.84 16.27 16.17
C VAL A 202 -16.88 14.80 15.79
N TRP A 203 -16.62 14.52 14.52
CA TRP A 203 -16.61 13.16 13.97
C TRP A 203 -15.22 12.54 14.07
N CYS A 204 -15.13 11.33 14.61
CA CYS A 204 -13.90 10.63 14.92
C CYS A 204 -14.00 9.18 14.44
N THR A 205 -13.63 8.92 13.19
CA THR A 205 -13.75 7.59 12.57
C THR A 205 -12.81 6.55 13.20
N PHE A 206 -11.63 6.98 13.66
CA PHE A 206 -10.56 6.09 14.12
C PHE A 206 -10.27 6.17 15.63
N SER A 207 -10.07 7.38 16.17
CA SER A 207 -9.84 7.62 17.59
C SER A 207 -10.29 9.03 17.97
N GLU A 208 -10.44 9.32 19.26
CA GLU A 208 -10.80 10.67 19.73
C GLU A 208 -9.71 11.72 19.50
N ASP A 209 -8.47 11.28 19.25
CA ASP A 209 -7.34 12.14 18.90
C ASP A 209 -7.31 12.47 17.39
N GLN A 210 -8.02 11.71 16.57
CA GLN A 210 -8.08 11.81 15.11
C GLN A 210 -9.45 12.34 14.68
N VAL A 211 -9.54 13.66 14.46
CA VAL A 211 -10.79 14.33 14.11
C VAL A 211 -10.91 14.47 12.60
N ASP A 212 -12.02 13.98 12.05
CA ASP A 212 -12.27 13.95 10.62
C ASP A 212 -12.46 15.35 10.02
N TYR A 213 -11.78 15.61 8.89
CA TYR A 213 -11.97 16.80 8.09
C TYR A 213 -13.31 16.75 7.33
N ASN A 214 -13.83 17.94 7.03
CA ASN A 214 -15.07 18.17 6.32
C ASN A 214 -14.80 18.50 4.85
N PHE A 215 -14.74 17.48 3.98
CA PHE A 215 -14.56 17.70 2.55
C PHE A 215 -15.74 18.38 1.85
N SER A 216 -16.89 18.53 2.52
CA SER A 216 -17.98 19.38 2.00
C SER A 216 -17.61 20.87 2.00
N ASN A 217 -16.55 21.25 2.72
CA ASN A 217 -15.93 22.56 2.66
C ASN A 217 -14.77 22.55 1.63
N PHE A 218 -14.89 23.32 0.55
CA PHE A 218 -13.89 23.35 -0.52
C PHE A 218 -12.50 23.82 -0.05
N GLU A 219 -12.42 24.63 1.01
CA GLU A 219 -11.14 25.11 1.54
C GLU A 219 -10.27 23.96 2.04
N VAL A 220 -10.87 22.83 2.47
CA VAL A 220 -10.13 21.61 2.82
C VAL A 220 -9.46 21.02 1.58
N ILE A 221 -10.16 20.93 0.45
CA ILE A 221 -9.55 20.45 -0.81
C ILE A 221 -8.40 21.36 -1.24
N LYS A 222 -8.62 22.68 -1.20
CA LYS A 222 -7.62 23.67 -1.57
C LYS A 222 -6.36 23.55 -0.70
N GLU A 223 -6.53 23.33 0.61
CA GLU A 223 -5.40 23.16 1.53
C GLU A 223 -4.62 21.87 1.24
N PHE A 224 -5.30 20.74 1.00
CA PHE A 224 -4.59 19.52 0.63
C PHE A 224 -3.88 19.61 -0.73
N ILE A 225 -4.38 20.42 -1.66
CA ILE A 225 -3.65 20.72 -2.90
C ILE A 225 -2.38 21.54 -2.61
N LYS A 226 -2.42 22.52 -1.69
CA LYS A 226 -1.21 23.24 -1.26
C LYS A 226 -0.19 22.28 -0.62
N ILE A 227 -0.63 21.41 0.28
CA ILE A 227 0.22 20.40 0.93
C ILE A 227 0.89 19.52 -0.13
N ILE A 228 0.12 18.99 -1.09
CA ILE A 228 0.66 18.17 -2.17
C ILE A 228 1.66 18.96 -3.02
N SER A 229 1.35 20.21 -3.39
CA SER A 229 2.26 21.06 -4.17
C SER A 229 3.57 21.31 -3.43
N PHE A 230 3.49 21.55 -2.11
CA PHE A 230 4.64 21.67 -1.22
C PHE A 230 5.47 20.38 -1.17
N TYR A 231 4.82 19.22 -1.09
CA TYR A 231 5.52 17.92 -1.10
C TYR A 231 6.22 17.65 -2.44
N ILE A 232 5.59 17.99 -3.58
CA ILE A 232 6.24 17.90 -4.90
C ILE A 232 7.50 18.76 -4.92
N SER A 233 7.43 20.00 -4.43
CA SER A 233 8.60 20.90 -4.34
C SER A 233 9.72 20.37 -3.43
N ASN A 234 9.40 19.40 -2.58
CA ASN A 234 10.33 18.73 -1.68
C ASN A 234 10.76 17.32 -2.13
N GLY A 235 10.47 16.93 -3.38
CA GLY A 235 10.96 15.69 -3.97
C GLY A 235 10.05 14.48 -3.80
N ILE A 236 8.82 14.66 -3.28
CA ILE A 236 7.82 13.59 -3.23
C ILE A 236 7.17 13.44 -4.61
N ASN A 237 7.03 12.19 -5.07
CA ASN A 237 6.39 11.89 -6.34
C ASN A 237 5.35 10.76 -6.27
N VAL A 238 5.25 10.04 -5.15
CA VAL A 238 4.17 9.08 -4.93
C VAL A 238 3.37 9.47 -3.68
N PHE A 239 2.05 9.56 -3.81
CA PHE A 239 1.16 10.09 -2.79
C PHE A 239 0.20 9.00 -2.34
N ARG A 240 0.38 8.50 -1.10
CA ARG A 240 -0.55 7.56 -0.47
C ARG A 240 -1.69 8.33 0.19
N PHE A 241 -2.90 8.21 -0.32
CA PHE A 241 -4.07 8.78 0.32
C PHE A 241 -4.58 7.81 1.37
N ASP A 242 -4.23 8.11 2.63
CA ASP A 242 -4.64 7.32 3.79
C ASP A 242 -6.12 7.54 4.12
N ALA A 243 -6.81 6.45 4.46
CA ALA A 243 -8.21 6.47 4.88
C ALA A 243 -9.16 7.19 3.89
N VAL A 244 -8.81 7.21 2.60
CA VAL A 244 -9.50 8.00 1.57
C VAL A 244 -10.98 7.63 1.44
N ALA A 245 -11.33 6.38 1.74
CA ALA A 245 -12.70 5.89 1.66
C ALA A 245 -13.69 6.63 2.60
N PHE A 246 -13.20 7.29 3.65
CA PHE A 246 -14.02 7.91 4.69
C PHE A 246 -14.19 9.43 4.54
N ILE A 247 -13.62 10.04 3.48
CA ILE A 247 -13.45 11.50 3.41
C ILE A 247 -14.79 12.26 3.25
N TRP A 248 -15.84 11.61 2.74
CA TRP A 248 -17.18 12.19 2.60
C TRP A 248 -18.21 11.62 3.57
N LYS A 249 -19.03 12.50 4.15
CA LYS A 249 -19.93 12.20 5.27
C LYS A 249 -21.36 12.53 4.86
N LYS A 250 -22.24 11.52 4.81
CA LYS A 250 -23.67 11.69 4.46
C LYS A 250 -24.53 10.96 5.48
N ILE A 251 -25.27 11.71 6.29
CA ILE A 251 -26.17 11.15 7.32
C ILE A 251 -27.19 10.21 6.65
N GLY A 252 -27.44 9.06 7.30
CA GLY A 252 -28.32 8.02 6.76
C GLY A 252 -27.67 7.11 5.71
N SER A 253 -26.38 7.28 5.42
CA SER A 253 -25.57 6.39 4.57
C SER A 253 -24.52 5.63 5.40
N ASN A 254 -23.69 4.84 4.71
CA ASN A 254 -22.57 4.12 5.31
C ASN A 254 -21.31 4.97 5.52
N CYS A 255 -21.24 6.20 4.97
CA CYS A 255 -20.09 7.11 5.02
C CYS A 255 -18.76 6.46 4.59
N ILE A 256 -18.81 5.54 3.63
CA ILE A 256 -17.62 4.90 3.08
C ILE A 256 -17.80 4.68 1.57
N ASN A 257 -16.77 5.00 0.78
CA ASN A 257 -16.76 4.86 -0.69
C ASN A 257 -17.93 5.59 -1.38
N LEU A 258 -18.32 6.76 -0.88
CA LEU A 258 -19.42 7.54 -1.45
C LEU A 258 -19.03 8.12 -2.83
N PRO A 259 -19.98 8.39 -3.74
CA PRO A 259 -19.69 8.95 -5.05
C PRO A 259 -18.82 10.22 -5.01
N GLU A 260 -19.06 11.09 -4.03
CA GLU A 260 -18.29 12.32 -3.82
C GLU A 260 -16.84 12.01 -3.42
N THR A 261 -16.59 10.92 -2.68
CA THR A 261 -15.23 10.45 -2.37
C THR A 261 -14.49 10.06 -3.65
N HIS A 262 -15.12 9.26 -4.51
CA HIS A 262 -14.55 8.89 -5.80
C HIS A 262 -14.25 10.10 -6.67
N GLU A 263 -15.15 11.07 -6.72
CA GLU A 263 -14.96 12.29 -7.52
C GLU A 263 -13.84 13.19 -6.98
N ILE A 264 -13.69 13.29 -5.66
CA ILE A 264 -12.55 13.98 -5.04
C ILE A 264 -11.23 13.30 -5.45
N VAL A 265 -11.17 11.97 -5.49
CA VAL A 265 -9.97 11.25 -5.98
C VAL A 265 -9.69 11.57 -7.46
N ARG A 266 -10.72 11.67 -8.31
CA ARG A 266 -10.55 12.12 -9.73
C ARG A 266 -10.03 13.55 -9.82
N LEU A 267 -10.51 14.44 -8.96
CA LEU A 267 -10.03 15.81 -8.90
C LEU A 267 -8.54 15.84 -8.55
N PHE A 268 -8.11 15.13 -7.50
CA PHE A 268 -6.69 15.02 -7.12
C PHE A 268 -5.86 14.35 -8.22
N ARG A 269 -6.40 13.36 -8.93
CA ARG A 269 -5.75 12.76 -10.10
C ARG A 269 -5.50 13.81 -11.18
N THR A 270 -6.52 14.60 -11.54
CA THR A 270 -6.40 15.70 -12.52
C THR A 270 -5.37 16.73 -12.08
N VAL A 271 -5.35 17.09 -10.79
CA VAL A 271 -4.40 18.03 -10.20
C VAL A 271 -2.96 17.49 -10.31
N LEU A 272 -2.70 16.26 -9.89
CA LEU A 272 -1.37 15.66 -9.95
C LEU A 272 -0.87 15.51 -11.39
N ASP A 273 -1.72 15.03 -12.31
CA ASP A 273 -1.37 14.89 -13.73
C ASP A 273 -1.03 16.24 -14.39
N TYR A 274 -1.56 17.34 -13.86
CA TYR A 274 -1.23 18.69 -14.30
C TYR A 274 0.06 19.21 -13.65
N LEU A 275 0.18 19.14 -12.32
CA LEU A 275 1.31 19.69 -11.55
C LEU A 275 2.62 18.92 -11.78
N SER A 276 2.56 17.60 -11.86
CA SER A 276 3.72 16.73 -12.00
C SER A 276 3.32 15.43 -12.72
N PRO A 277 3.50 15.34 -14.05
CA PRO A 277 3.03 14.20 -14.85
C PRO A 277 3.59 12.83 -14.44
N LYS A 278 4.75 12.79 -13.75
CA LYS A 278 5.35 11.56 -13.21
C LYS A 278 4.73 11.14 -11.88
N SER A 279 3.96 12.00 -11.23
CA SER A 279 3.41 11.71 -9.92
C SER A 279 2.41 10.55 -9.96
N ILE A 280 2.38 9.79 -8.86
CA ILE A 280 1.55 8.61 -8.70
C ILE A 280 0.63 8.83 -7.49
N LEU A 281 -0.67 8.65 -7.70
CA LEU A 281 -1.69 8.67 -6.65
C LEU A 281 -1.99 7.23 -6.28
N VAL A 282 -1.80 6.90 -5.00
CA VAL A 282 -2.07 5.58 -4.43
C VAL A 282 -3.22 5.71 -3.45
N THR A 283 -4.32 5.00 -3.65
CA THR A 283 -5.39 4.94 -2.64
C THR A 283 -5.17 3.78 -1.68
N GLU A 284 -5.34 4.05 -0.39
CA GLU A 284 -5.45 3.00 0.61
C GLU A 284 -6.92 2.74 0.95
N THR A 285 -7.40 1.56 0.58
CA THR A 285 -8.77 1.13 0.84
C THR A 285 -8.82 -0.34 1.25
N ASN A 286 -8.81 -0.57 2.56
CA ASN A 286 -8.93 -1.88 3.19
C ASN A 286 -10.38 -2.42 3.15
N THR A 287 -10.90 -2.58 1.94
CA THR A 287 -12.25 -3.06 1.59
C THR A 287 -12.17 -4.34 0.77
N PRO A 288 -13.27 -5.11 0.62
CA PRO A 288 -13.33 -6.24 -0.29
C PRO A 288 -12.85 -5.89 -1.71
N ALA A 289 -12.24 -6.85 -2.41
CA ALA A 289 -11.57 -6.64 -3.70
C ALA A 289 -12.41 -5.86 -4.73
N ARG A 290 -13.70 -6.16 -4.84
CA ARG A 290 -14.60 -5.49 -5.80
C ARG A 290 -14.82 -4.01 -5.49
N GLU A 291 -14.87 -3.65 -4.21
CA GLU A 291 -14.97 -2.25 -3.77
C GLU A 291 -13.63 -1.54 -3.96
N ASN A 292 -12.51 -2.21 -3.70
CA ASN A 292 -11.18 -1.61 -3.86
C ASN A 292 -10.88 -1.26 -5.33
N VAL A 293 -11.24 -2.14 -6.27
CA VAL A 293 -11.01 -1.95 -7.72
C VAL A 293 -11.77 -0.75 -8.30
N THR A 294 -12.86 -0.28 -7.68
CA THR A 294 -13.60 0.88 -8.18
C THR A 294 -12.76 2.16 -8.14
N TYR A 295 -11.73 2.23 -7.30
CA TYR A 295 -10.79 3.35 -7.23
C TYR A 295 -9.82 3.45 -8.41
N PHE A 296 -9.84 2.51 -9.35
CA PHE A 296 -9.24 2.76 -10.68
C PHE A 296 -10.12 3.67 -11.54
N GLY A 297 -11.43 3.74 -11.26
CA GLY A 297 -12.41 4.39 -12.13
C GLY A 297 -12.34 3.86 -13.56
N ASN A 298 -12.34 4.77 -14.53
CA ASN A 298 -12.04 4.47 -15.93
C ASN A 298 -10.59 4.87 -16.25
N ALA A 299 -9.65 4.37 -15.44
CA ALA A 299 -8.25 4.80 -15.41
C ALA A 299 -8.04 6.30 -15.13
N ASN A 300 -8.98 6.91 -14.41
CA ASN A 300 -9.02 8.36 -14.14
C ASN A 300 -9.16 8.71 -12.65
N GLU A 301 -9.05 7.72 -11.76
CA GLU A 301 -8.95 7.90 -10.31
C GLU A 301 -7.52 7.60 -9.85
N ALA A 302 -7.31 6.60 -8.99
CA ALA A 302 -6.01 6.21 -8.51
C ALA A 302 -5.12 5.70 -9.65
N HIS A 303 -3.84 6.04 -9.58
CA HIS A 303 -2.83 5.36 -10.39
C HIS A 303 -2.66 3.96 -9.83
N TRP A 304 -2.43 3.83 -8.52
CA TRP A 304 -2.30 2.54 -7.86
C TRP A 304 -3.34 2.33 -6.77
N ILE A 305 -3.74 1.07 -6.59
CA ILE A 305 -4.52 0.63 -5.45
C ILE A 305 -3.78 -0.50 -4.75
N TYR A 306 -3.79 -0.52 -3.42
CA TYR A 306 -3.23 -1.64 -2.65
C TYR A 306 -4.02 -2.93 -2.91
N ASN A 307 -3.33 -4.04 -3.13
CA ASN A 307 -3.98 -5.36 -3.26
C ASN A 307 -4.17 -6.02 -1.89
N PHE A 308 -5.06 -5.45 -1.06
CA PHE A 308 -5.30 -5.91 0.31
C PHE A 308 -5.85 -7.34 0.44
N SER A 309 -6.47 -7.88 -0.61
CA SER A 309 -6.94 -9.27 -0.62
C SER A 309 -5.80 -10.28 -0.75
N LEU A 310 -4.63 -9.86 -1.27
CA LEU A 310 -3.50 -10.75 -1.52
C LEU A 310 -2.87 -11.31 -0.22
N PRO A 311 -2.48 -10.49 0.80
CA PRO A 311 -1.81 -10.99 1.99
C PRO A 311 -2.52 -12.17 2.69
N PRO A 312 -3.79 -12.06 3.15
CA PRO A 312 -4.43 -13.15 3.88
C PRO A 312 -4.66 -14.39 3.02
N VAL A 313 -4.96 -14.22 1.74
CA VAL A 313 -5.22 -15.34 0.80
C VAL A 313 -3.94 -16.08 0.48
N LEU A 314 -2.86 -15.35 0.19
CA LEU A 314 -1.58 -15.94 -0.16
C LEU A 314 -0.95 -16.66 1.04
N ILE A 315 -1.00 -16.05 2.23
CA ILE A 315 -0.60 -16.70 3.49
C ILE A 315 -1.40 -18.00 3.67
N TYR A 316 -2.73 -17.93 3.59
CA TYR A 316 -3.58 -19.11 3.73
C TYR A 316 -3.20 -20.24 2.74
N SER A 317 -3.02 -19.91 1.47
CA SER A 317 -2.69 -20.88 0.42
C SER A 317 -1.34 -21.57 0.63
N ILE A 318 -0.31 -20.81 1.04
CA ILE A 318 1.02 -21.35 1.36
C ILE A 318 0.95 -22.29 2.58
N LEU A 319 0.29 -21.86 3.66
CA LEU A 319 0.18 -22.64 4.89
C LEU A 319 -0.71 -23.88 4.74
N LYS A 320 -1.65 -23.85 3.78
CA LYS A 320 -2.50 -24.99 3.42
C LYS A 320 -1.82 -25.97 2.47
N GLY A 321 -0.87 -25.50 1.68
CA GLY A 321 -0.32 -26.23 0.53
C GLY A 321 -1.35 -26.50 -0.56
N ASP A 322 -2.23 -25.52 -0.77
CA ASP A 322 -3.33 -25.58 -1.72
C ASP A 322 -3.53 -24.22 -2.43
N SER A 323 -3.37 -24.23 -3.76
CA SER A 323 -3.44 -23.04 -4.61
C SER A 323 -4.86 -22.63 -5.00
N SER A 324 -5.89 -23.41 -4.64
CA SER A 324 -7.26 -23.23 -5.18
C SER A 324 -7.83 -21.83 -4.90
N ILE A 325 -7.60 -21.29 -3.69
CA ILE A 325 -8.12 -19.98 -3.29
C ILE A 325 -7.32 -18.85 -3.94
N LEU A 326 -5.98 -18.97 -3.94
CA LEU A 326 -5.12 -18.01 -4.63
C LEU A 326 -5.43 -17.93 -6.13
N LYS A 327 -5.61 -19.07 -6.81
CA LYS A 327 -6.05 -19.12 -8.21
C LYS A 327 -7.42 -18.45 -8.40
N LYS A 328 -8.37 -18.72 -7.51
CA LYS A 328 -9.69 -18.06 -7.57
C LYS A 328 -9.55 -16.53 -7.48
N LEU A 329 -8.71 -16.04 -6.57
CA LEU A 329 -8.43 -14.61 -6.45
C LEU A 329 -7.82 -14.07 -7.75
N THR A 330 -6.71 -14.64 -8.22
CA THR A 330 -5.99 -14.12 -9.40
C THR A 330 -6.77 -14.24 -10.71
N MET A 331 -7.71 -15.17 -10.82
CA MET A 331 -8.64 -15.27 -11.95
C MET A 331 -9.82 -14.30 -11.86
N THR A 332 -10.17 -13.81 -10.66
CA THR A 332 -11.32 -12.91 -10.46
C THR A 332 -10.92 -11.44 -10.54
N MET A 333 -9.66 -11.11 -10.23
CA MET A 333 -9.16 -9.75 -10.33
C MET A 333 -9.08 -9.33 -11.80
N PRO A 334 -9.68 -8.20 -12.22
CA PRO A 334 -9.53 -7.72 -13.57
C PRO A 334 -8.08 -7.28 -13.83
N PRO A 335 -7.55 -7.45 -15.06
CA PRO A 335 -6.28 -6.84 -15.44
C PRO A 335 -6.32 -5.33 -15.21
N ALA A 336 -5.23 -4.76 -14.70
CA ALA A 336 -5.10 -3.33 -14.51
C ALA A 336 -5.02 -2.64 -15.89
N GLN A 337 -5.86 -1.63 -16.09
CA GLN A 337 -5.85 -0.84 -17.33
C GLN A 337 -4.52 -0.09 -17.47
N LEU A 338 -4.14 0.25 -18.71
CA LEU A 338 -2.98 1.12 -18.92
C LEU A 338 -3.16 2.43 -18.16
N GLY A 339 -2.12 2.86 -17.44
CA GLY A 339 -2.19 4.02 -16.56
C GLY A 339 -2.71 3.73 -15.15
N THR A 340 -3.01 2.46 -14.83
CA THR A 340 -3.24 2.00 -13.46
C THR A 340 -2.42 0.76 -13.11
N SER A 341 -2.24 0.46 -11.83
CA SER A 341 -1.57 -0.77 -11.38
C SER A 341 -1.99 -1.21 -9.99
N TYR A 342 -1.93 -2.52 -9.73
CA TYR A 342 -2.02 -3.03 -8.36
C TYR A 342 -0.70 -2.81 -7.62
N LEU A 343 -0.76 -2.43 -6.35
CA LEU A 343 0.38 -2.45 -5.45
C LEU A 343 0.32 -3.74 -4.62
N ASN A 344 1.13 -4.73 -4.99
CA ASN A 344 1.14 -6.06 -4.39
C ASN A 344 2.09 -6.08 -3.18
N PHE A 345 1.56 -6.40 -2.01
CA PHE A 345 2.31 -6.52 -0.77
C PHE A 345 1.83 -7.76 0.01
N ILE A 346 2.61 -8.19 1.00
CA ILE A 346 2.28 -9.31 1.89
C ILE A 346 2.29 -8.90 3.36
N ALA A 347 3.06 -7.87 3.71
CA ALA A 347 3.13 -7.30 5.05
C ALA A 347 3.26 -5.78 4.93
N SER A 348 2.80 -5.07 5.94
CA SER A 348 2.90 -3.62 6.06
C SER A 348 3.08 -3.22 7.53
N HIS A 349 3.04 -1.92 7.80
CA HIS A 349 3.03 -1.36 9.16
C HIS A 349 1.74 -1.67 9.93
N ASP A 350 0.67 -2.00 9.21
CA ASP A 350 -0.58 -2.47 9.78
C ASP A 350 -0.57 -3.99 9.91
N GLY A 351 -1.55 -4.55 10.62
CA GLY A 351 -1.74 -5.99 10.58
C GLY A 351 -2.35 -6.46 9.26
N ILE A 352 -2.37 -7.78 9.10
CA ILE A 352 -3.01 -8.44 7.95
C ILE A 352 -4.52 -8.29 8.08
N GLY A 353 -5.10 -7.41 7.28
CA GLY A 353 -6.55 -7.19 7.22
C GLY A 353 -7.30 -8.43 6.74
N LEU A 354 -8.41 -8.76 7.41
CA LEU A 354 -9.25 -9.91 7.09
C LEU A 354 -10.51 -9.55 6.30
N ARG A 355 -10.98 -8.30 6.41
CA ARG A 355 -12.11 -7.79 5.60
C ARG A 355 -11.89 -7.96 4.09
N PRO A 356 -10.70 -7.67 3.53
CA PRO A 356 -10.42 -7.87 2.10
C PRO A 356 -10.53 -9.32 1.62
N ALA A 357 -10.48 -10.30 2.53
CA ALA A 357 -10.64 -11.71 2.22
C ALA A 357 -12.10 -12.20 2.26
N GLU A 358 -13.06 -11.33 2.62
CA GLU A 358 -14.48 -11.66 2.65
C GLU A 358 -14.98 -12.04 1.25
N GLY A 359 -15.75 -13.13 1.16
CA GLY A 359 -16.18 -13.71 -0.12
C GLY A 359 -15.11 -14.57 -0.84
N ILE A 360 -13.85 -14.54 -0.37
CA ILE A 360 -12.76 -15.37 -0.88
C ILE A 360 -12.48 -16.52 0.10
N LEU A 361 -12.19 -16.19 1.36
CA LEU A 361 -12.06 -17.15 2.46
C LEU A 361 -13.44 -17.38 3.12
N THR A 362 -13.75 -18.63 3.42
CA THR A 362 -14.92 -18.98 4.24
C THR A 362 -14.67 -18.66 5.71
N LYS A 363 -15.74 -18.45 6.49
CA LYS A 363 -15.65 -18.20 7.95
C LYS A 363 -14.75 -19.21 8.67
N LYS A 364 -14.92 -20.51 8.38
CA LYS A 364 -14.10 -21.60 8.96
C LYS A 364 -12.61 -21.48 8.58
N GLN A 365 -12.32 -21.07 7.35
CA GLN A 365 -10.93 -20.87 6.89
C GLN A 365 -10.29 -19.68 7.59
N THR A 366 -11.01 -18.55 7.67
CA THR A 366 -10.57 -17.36 8.41
C THR A 366 -10.31 -17.67 9.88
N GLU A 367 -11.24 -18.35 10.56
CA GLU A 367 -11.07 -18.77 11.96
C GLU A 367 -9.86 -19.70 12.14
N SER A 368 -9.63 -20.64 11.22
CA SER A 368 -8.46 -21.52 11.28
C SER A 368 -7.15 -20.76 11.10
N LEU A 369 -7.14 -19.75 10.22
CA LEU A 369 -5.98 -18.90 9.97
C LEU A 369 -5.66 -18.07 11.22
N VAL A 370 -6.66 -17.39 11.78
CA VAL A 370 -6.55 -16.61 13.01
C VAL A 370 -5.96 -17.44 14.15
N ARG A 371 -6.54 -18.63 14.42
CA ARG A 371 -6.03 -19.52 15.48
C ARG A 371 -4.57 -19.93 15.27
N LEU A 372 -4.16 -20.16 14.02
CA LEU A 372 -2.77 -20.49 13.72
C LEU A 372 -1.85 -19.29 13.92
N MET A 373 -2.26 -18.07 13.52
CA MET A 373 -1.47 -16.86 13.74
C MET A 373 -1.30 -16.57 15.24
N GLU A 374 -2.36 -16.72 16.03
CA GLU A 374 -2.29 -16.58 17.50
C GLU A 374 -1.39 -17.64 18.13
N LYS A 375 -1.48 -18.90 17.68
CA LYS A 375 -0.56 -19.97 18.11
C LYS A 375 0.90 -19.66 17.76
N ASN A 376 1.14 -18.94 16.68
CA ASN A 376 2.47 -18.47 16.28
C ASN A 376 2.90 -17.18 17.01
N GLY A 377 2.15 -16.73 18.02
CA GLY A 377 2.47 -15.57 18.85
C GLY A 377 1.97 -14.24 18.30
N GLY A 378 1.06 -14.26 17.34
CA GLY A 378 0.34 -13.07 16.86
C GLY A 378 -0.83 -12.68 17.76
N GLN A 379 -1.41 -11.51 17.48
CA GLN A 379 -2.61 -10.99 18.15
C GLN A 379 -3.69 -10.65 17.12
N THR A 380 -4.96 -10.69 17.52
CA THR A 380 -6.09 -10.39 16.62
C THR A 380 -6.95 -9.28 17.18
N SER A 381 -7.26 -8.28 16.37
CA SER A 381 -8.29 -7.29 16.70
C SER A 381 -9.61 -7.66 16.03
N TYR A 382 -10.72 -7.22 16.65
CA TYR A 382 -12.07 -7.57 16.23
C TYR A 382 -12.90 -6.31 15.96
N ARG A 383 -13.85 -6.43 15.03
CA ARG A 383 -14.85 -5.40 14.74
C ARG A 383 -16.26 -5.90 15.11
N VAL A 384 -17.14 -4.96 15.44
CA VAL A 384 -18.57 -5.24 15.61
C VAL A 384 -19.24 -5.07 14.24
N ALA A 385 -19.85 -6.13 13.73
CA ALA A 385 -20.63 -6.07 12.50
C ALA A 385 -22.06 -5.58 12.77
N SER A 386 -22.81 -5.25 11.70
CA SER A 386 -24.18 -4.73 11.75
C SER A 386 -25.19 -5.70 12.40
N ASP A 387 -24.81 -6.96 12.57
CA ASP A 387 -25.55 -8.03 13.24
C ASP A 387 -25.19 -8.17 14.74
N ASN A 388 -24.41 -7.25 15.31
CA ASN A 388 -23.80 -7.33 16.65
C ASN A 388 -22.87 -8.54 16.86
N GLU A 389 -22.47 -9.26 15.80
CA GLU A 389 -21.44 -10.30 15.92
C GLU A 389 -20.03 -9.69 15.87
N SER A 390 -19.16 -10.13 16.79
CA SER A 390 -17.72 -9.82 16.75
C SER A 390 -17.04 -10.65 15.67
N LYS A 391 -16.40 -9.99 14.70
CA LYS A 391 -15.68 -10.64 13.59
C LYS A 391 -14.19 -10.25 13.61
N PRO A 392 -13.25 -11.19 13.39
CA PRO A 392 -11.84 -10.88 13.24
C PRO A 392 -11.62 -9.81 12.16
N TYR A 393 -10.85 -8.78 12.49
CA TYR A 393 -10.64 -7.62 11.61
C TYR A 393 -9.21 -7.58 11.07
N GLU A 394 -8.22 -7.71 11.94
CA GLU A 394 -6.80 -7.56 11.60
C GLU A 394 -5.97 -8.53 12.45
N MET A 395 -5.07 -9.28 11.80
CA MET A 395 -4.09 -10.16 12.47
C MET A 395 -2.73 -9.46 12.53
N ASN A 396 -2.20 -9.25 13.73
CA ASN A 396 -0.91 -8.62 13.97
C ASN A 396 0.14 -9.67 14.27
N ILE A 397 1.03 -9.89 13.30
CA ILE A 397 2.11 -10.87 13.35
C ILE A 397 3.15 -10.48 12.29
N SER A 398 4.43 -10.71 12.56
CA SER A 398 5.48 -10.61 11.55
C SER A 398 5.31 -11.69 10.49
N LEU A 399 5.64 -11.37 9.23
CA LEU A 399 5.47 -12.34 8.15
C LEU A 399 6.33 -13.60 8.34
N PHE A 400 7.52 -13.45 8.93
CA PHE A 400 8.39 -14.59 9.20
C PHE A 400 7.76 -15.56 10.20
N ASP A 401 7.15 -15.03 11.27
CA ASP A 401 6.48 -15.84 12.28
C ASP A 401 5.17 -16.44 11.77
N ALA A 402 4.46 -15.74 10.88
CA ALA A 402 3.30 -16.30 10.17
C ALA A 402 3.65 -17.56 9.37
N MET A 403 4.89 -17.69 8.88
CA MET A 403 5.36 -18.83 8.08
C MET A 403 5.97 -19.98 8.90
N LYS A 404 6.04 -19.89 10.23
CA LYS A 404 6.71 -20.90 11.09
C LYS A 404 6.05 -22.28 11.10
N ALA A 405 4.75 -22.37 10.81
CA ALA A 405 4.00 -23.62 10.87
C ALA A 405 2.89 -23.66 9.83
N THR A 406 2.53 -24.87 9.39
CA THR A 406 1.34 -25.12 8.57
C THR A 406 0.11 -25.37 9.45
N PHE A 407 -1.06 -25.53 8.83
CA PHE A 407 -2.26 -26.00 9.53
C PHE A 407 -2.15 -27.42 10.11
N LYS A 408 -1.13 -28.19 9.73
CA LYS A 408 -0.91 -29.56 10.23
C LYS A 408 0.12 -29.59 11.34
N GLU A 409 1.27 -28.98 11.10
CA GLU A 409 2.44 -29.11 11.96
C GLU A 409 3.41 -27.95 11.79
N LYS A 410 4.31 -27.81 12.77
CA LYS A 410 5.53 -27.00 12.67
C LYS A 410 6.60 -27.86 12.01
N ASP A 411 7.31 -27.29 11.05
CA ASP A 411 8.36 -27.98 10.28
C ASP A 411 9.57 -27.05 10.06
N GLU A 412 10.58 -27.54 9.35
CA GLU A 412 11.83 -26.84 9.06
C GLU A 412 11.74 -25.87 7.86
N PHE A 413 10.62 -25.86 7.13
CA PHE A 413 10.50 -25.17 5.84
C PHE A 413 10.15 -23.68 5.95
N VAL A 414 10.36 -23.04 7.10
CA VAL A 414 10.02 -21.63 7.30
C VAL A 414 10.74 -20.73 6.30
N PHE A 415 12.03 -20.97 6.05
CA PHE A 415 12.81 -20.19 5.09
C PHE A 415 12.27 -20.37 3.67
N GLN A 416 12.05 -21.61 3.24
CA GLN A 416 11.58 -21.91 1.89
C GLN A 416 10.15 -21.38 1.67
N ARG A 417 9.25 -21.49 2.65
CA ARG A 417 7.92 -20.85 2.61
C ARG A 417 8.02 -19.33 2.46
N PHE A 418 8.92 -18.72 3.23
CA PHE A 418 9.12 -17.28 3.25
C PHE A 418 9.69 -16.75 1.91
N ILE A 419 10.60 -17.49 1.28
CA ILE A 419 11.07 -17.13 -0.06
C ILE A 419 9.97 -17.38 -1.10
N CYS A 420 9.29 -18.53 -1.06
CA CYS A 420 8.22 -18.89 -1.99
C CYS A 420 7.11 -17.82 -2.05
N ILE A 421 6.65 -17.35 -0.88
CA ILE A 421 5.58 -16.35 -0.82
C ILE A 421 5.99 -15.03 -1.49
N HIS A 422 7.25 -14.59 -1.31
CA HIS A 422 7.78 -13.41 -1.98
C HIS A 422 8.02 -13.63 -3.47
N THR A 423 8.52 -14.80 -3.88
CA THR A 423 8.69 -15.12 -5.31
C THR A 423 7.35 -15.12 -6.04
N ILE A 424 6.27 -15.60 -5.40
CA ILE A 424 4.91 -15.49 -5.96
C ILE A 424 4.51 -14.03 -6.11
N MET A 425 4.62 -13.21 -5.06
CA MET A 425 4.28 -11.77 -5.14
C MET A 425 5.08 -11.04 -6.23
N LEU A 426 6.38 -11.34 -6.35
CA LEU A 426 7.27 -10.81 -7.38
C LEU A 426 6.90 -11.25 -8.80
N SER A 427 6.08 -12.28 -8.98
CA SER A 427 5.67 -12.73 -10.32
C SER A 427 4.35 -12.10 -10.78
N LEU A 428 3.54 -11.59 -9.85
CA LEU A 428 2.19 -11.10 -10.12
C LEU A 428 2.19 -9.80 -10.95
N GLU A 429 1.11 -9.60 -11.70
CA GLU A 429 0.74 -8.33 -12.32
C GLU A 429 0.59 -7.24 -11.25
N GLY A 430 1.24 -6.10 -11.45
CA GLY A 430 1.36 -5.04 -10.47
C GLY A 430 2.79 -4.71 -10.05
N VAL A 431 2.89 -3.68 -9.20
CA VAL A 431 4.13 -3.21 -8.56
C VAL A 431 4.31 -3.96 -7.24
N PRO A 432 5.41 -4.71 -7.04
CA PRO A 432 5.72 -5.32 -5.75
C PRO A 432 6.16 -4.27 -4.73
N ALA A 433 5.63 -4.40 -3.51
CA ALA A 433 5.99 -3.60 -2.35
C ALA A 433 6.45 -4.51 -1.20
N PHE A 434 7.67 -4.27 -0.74
CA PHE A 434 8.28 -4.98 0.39
C PHE A 434 8.24 -4.10 1.61
N TYR A 435 7.76 -4.62 2.73
CA TYR A 435 8.00 -3.99 4.01
C TYR A 435 9.39 -4.38 4.51
N ILE A 436 10.15 -3.42 5.06
CA ILE A 436 11.56 -3.62 5.45
C ILE A 436 11.76 -4.81 6.40
N HIS A 437 10.80 -5.11 7.27
CA HIS A 437 10.85 -6.29 8.13
C HIS A 437 10.80 -7.62 7.37
N SER A 438 10.16 -7.64 6.21
CA SER A 438 10.19 -8.79 5.32
C SER A 438 11.56 -8.98 4.64
N MET A 439 12.33 -7.89 4.45
CA MET A 439 13.69 -7.97 3.91
C MET A 439 14.67 -8.66 4.86
N PHE A 440 14.41 -8.58 6.17
CA PHE A 440 15.26 -9.21 7.18
C PHE A 440 14.66 -10.51 7.74
N GLY A 441 13.41 -10.85 7.42
CA GLY A 441 12.70 -11.92 8.13
C GLY A 441 12.58 -11.62 9.62
N THR A 442 12.29 -10.37 9.97
CA THR A 442 12.09 -9.93 11.35
C THR A 442 10.99 -10.78 12.00
N LYS A 443 11.25 -11.22 13.24
CA LYS A 443 10.32 -12.00 14.06
C LYS A 443 9.39 -11.07 14.84
N ASN A 444 8.39 -11.63 15.51
CA ASN A 444 7.52 -10.83 16.37
C ASN A 444 8.31 -10.12 17.47
N ASP A 445 8.14 -8.80 17.58
CA ASP A 445 8.71 -8.01 18.68
C ASP A 445 7.81 -8.10 19.92
N GLN A 446 8.00 -9.19 20.67
CA GLN A 446 7.26 -9.45 21.90
C GLN A 446 7.63 -8.47 23.02
N GLU A 447 8.83 -7.89 23.00
CA GLU A 447 9.27 -6.96 24.03
C GLU A 447 8.60 -5.60 23.85
N LEU A 448 8.59 -5.08 22.62
CA LEU A 448 7.88 -3.86 22.29
C LEU A 448 6.37 -4.01 22.55
N TYR A 449 5.77 -5.11 22.09
CA TYR A 449 4.35 -5.38 22.36
C TYR A 449 4.02 -5.40 23.85
N LYS A 450 4.83 -6.05 24.69
CA LYS A 450 4.62 -6.05 26.15
C LYS A 450 4.72 -4.65 26.75
N LYS A 451 5.60 -3.80 26.21
CA LYS A 451 5.78 -2.42 26.67
C LYS A 451 4.62 -1.51 26.26
N THR A 452 4.12 -1.64 25.04
CA THR A 452 3.15 -0.69 24.47
C THR A 452 1.70 -1.17 24.55
N GLN A 453 1.49 -2.49 24.64
CA GLN A 453 0.19 -3.14 24.54
C GLN A 453 -0.55 -2.87 23.21
N HIS A 454 0.15 -2.36 22.19
CA HIS A 454 -0.40 -2.14 20.86
C HIS A 454 -0.04 -3.32 19.95
N ASN A 455 -1.05 -4.06 19.49
CA ASN A 455 -0.84 -5.30 18.72
C ASN A 455 0.06 -5.12 17.48
N ARG A 456 -0.06 -3.99 16.77
CA ARG A 456 0.72 -3.69 15.55
C ARG A 456 2.22 -3.64 15.80
N ASP A 457 2.65 -3.36 17.03
CA ASP A 457 4.06 -3.21 17.39
C ASP A 457 4.82 -4.55 17.35
N LEU A 458 4.11 -5.68 17.28
CA LEU A 458 4.72 -6.98 16.99
C LEU A 458 5.49 -7.00 15.65
N ASN A 459 5.17 -6.11 14.71
CA ASN A 459 5.76 -6.04 13.38
C ASN A 459 6.38 -4.64 13.09
N ARG A 460 6.91 -3.96 14.11
CA ARG A 460 7.48 -2.60 14.00
C ARG A 460 8.80 -2.46 14.78
N HIS A 461 9.63 -3.50 14.74
CA HIS A 461 10.90 -3.49 15.46
C HIS A 461 11.82 -2.37 14.95
N SER A 462 12.59 -1.75 15.86
CA SER A 462 13.65 -0.81 15.47
C SER A 462 15.00 -1.46 15.68
N TYR A 463 15.81 -1.54 14.62
CA TYR A 463 17.15 -2.10 14.66
C TYR A 463 18.19 -1.01 14.96
N LYS A 464 19.26 -1.37 15.66
CA LYS A 464 20.48 -0.56 15.66
C LYS A 464 21.19 -0.75 14.33
N GLU A 465 21.74 0.33 13.77
CA GLU A 465 22.42 0.29 12.46
C GLU A 465 23.54 -0.75 12.41
N GLN A 466 24.39 -0.80 13.44
CA GLN A 466 25.48 -1.78 13.48
C GLN A 466 24.96 -3.22 13.49
N GLU A 467 23.87 -3.51 14.22
CA GLU A 467 23.26 -4.84 14.23
C GLU A 467 22.83 -5.26 12.83
N VAL A 468 22.28 -4.33 12.04
CA VAL A 468 21.89 -4.58 10.64
C VAL A 468 23.10 -4.98 9.82
N TYR A 469 24.19 -4.22 9.89
CA TYR A 469 25.39 -4.57 9.12
C TYR A 469 26.00 -5.90 9.56
N ASP A 470 26.03 -6.18 10.87
CA ASP A 470 26.57 -7.44 11.41
C ASP A 470 25.83 -8.66 10.82
N PHE A 471 24.49 -8.67 10.82
CA PHE A 471 23.74 -9.81 10.28
C PHE A 471 23.70 -9.86 8.73
N LEU A 472 23.95 -8.74 8.04
CA LEU A 472 24.02 -8.72 6.58
C LEU A 472 25.36 -9.29 6.07
N GLU A 473 26.43 -9.07 6.84
CA GLU A 473 27.77 -9.58 6.57
C GLU A 473 27.94 -11.06 6.98
N ASP A 474 27.25 -11.51 8.04
CA ASP A 474 27.26 -12.91 8.47
C ASP A 474 26.52 -13.84 7.50
N GLU A 475 27.27 -14.71 6.80
CA GLU A 475 26.72 -15.70 5.88
C GLU A 475 25.94 -16.83 6.57
N SER A 476 26.05 -16.96 7.89
CA SER A 476 25.33 -17.97 8.67
C SER A 476 23.97 -17.46 9.16
N ASP A 477 23.83 -16.14 9.38
CA ASP A 477 22.60 -15.51 9.87
C ASP A 477 21.48 -15.63 8.83
N TYR A 478 20.30 -16.09 9.29
CA TYR A 478 19.15 -16.30 8.42
C TYR A 478 18.61 -14.98 7.85
N ARG A 479 18.77 -13.85 8.56
CA ARG A 479 18.33 -12.52 8.14
C ARG A 479 19.13 -12.06 6.93
N GLY A 480 20.47 -12.19 6.99
CA GLY A 480 21.37 -11.94 5.86
C GLY A 480 21.06 -12.83 4.66
N LYS A 481 20.78 -14.12 4.88
CA LYS A 481 20.36 -15.05 3.80
C LYS A 481 19.04 -14.63 3.13
N ILE A 482 18.05 -14.23 3.92
CA ILE A 482 16.76 -13.73 3.38
C ILE A 482 17.00 -12.46 2.55
N PHE A 483 17.74 -11.51 3.09
CA PHE A 483 18.04 -10.25 2.40
C PHE A 483 18.72 -10.50 1.05
N LYS A 484 19.77 -11.33 1.03
CA LYS A 484 20.48 -11.72 -0.20
C LYS A 484 19.57 -12.44 -1.19
N GLN A 485 18.76 -13.40 -0.73
CA GLN A 485 17.87 -14.18 -1.59
C GLN A 485 16.74 -13.33 -2.21
N ILE A 486 16.13 -12.43 -1.42
CA ILE A 486 15.09 -11.53 -1.94
C ILE A 486 15.68 -10.54 -2.95
N ASN A 487 16.84 -9.94 -2.65
CA ASN A 487 17.51 -9.04 -3.59
C ASN A 487 17.88 -9.76 -4.89
N PHE A 488 18.38 -10.99 -4.82
CA PHE A 488 18.65 -11.81 -6.01
C PHE A 488 17.42 -11.99 -6.89
N LEU A 489 16.27 -12.34 -6.30
CA LEU A 489 15.00 -12.49 -7.04
C LEU A 489 14.52 -11.15 -7.64
N ILE A 490 14.68 -10.05 -6.91
CA ILE A 490 14.36 -8.71 -7.42
C ILE A 490 15.25 -8.37 -8.61
N GLU A 491 16.57 -8.60 -8.52
CA GLU A 491 17.49 -8.33 -9.62
C GLU A 491 17.17 -9.13 -10.88
N ILE A 492 16.76 -10.40 -10.74
CA ILE A 492 16.26 -11.19 -11.87
C ILE A 492 15.01 -10.53 -12.44
N ARG A 493 14.00 -10.22 -11.61
CA ARG A 493 12.72 -9.64 -12.06
C ARG A 493 12.94 -8.36 -12.87
N ARG A 494 13.78 -7.45 -12.36
CA ARG A 494 14.06 -6.13 -12.95
C ARG A 494 14.65 -6.18 -14.36
N LYS A 495 15.17 -7.33 -14.80
CA LYS A 495 15.71 -7.53 -16.14
C LYS A 495 14.67 -8.03 -17.14
N GLN A 496 13.49 -8.43 -16.69
CA GLN A 496 12.50 -9.10 -17.54
C GLN A 496 11.31 -8.19 -17.88
N LEU A 497 11.19 -7.83 -19.15
CA LEU A 497 10.09 -6.99 -19.66
C LEU A 497 8.70 -7.61 -19.44
N ALA A 498 8.60 -8.94 -19.37
CA ALA A 498 7.35 -9.64 -19.07
C ALA A 498 6.84 -9.38 -17.64
N PHE A 499 7.69 -8.88 -16.72
CA PHE A 499 7.28 -8.47 -15.39
C PHE A 499 6.84 -7.00 -15.29
N HIS A 500 6.72 -6.28 -16.41
CA HIS A 500 6.11 -4.94 -16.41
C HIS A 500 4.76 -4.96 -15.65
N PRO A 501 4.43 -3.97 -14.81
CA PRO A 501 3.21 -4.01 -13.98
C PRO A 501 1.90 -4.14 -14.77
N ASN A 502 1.86 -3.69 -16.03
CA ASN A 502 0.73 -3.88 -16.96
C ASN A 502 0.95 -4.98 -18.03
N ALA A 503 2.03 -5.76 -17.94
CA ALA A 503 2.23 -6.91 -18.83
C ALA A 503 1.19 -7.99 -18.52
N VAL A 504 0.74 -8.68 -19.57
CA VAL A 504 -0.33 -9.68 -19.52
C VAL A 504 -0.01 -10.74 -18.48
N GLN A 505 -1.04 -11.15 -17.73
CA GLN A 505 -0.98 -12.28 -16.81
C GLN A 505 -2.10 -13.27 -17.11
N PHE A 506 -1.78 -14.56 -17.05
CA PHE A 506 -2.74 -15.65 -17.10
C PHE A 506 -2.48 -16.64 -15.96
N THR A 507 -3.53 -17.08 -15.27
CA THR A 507 -3.41 -18.07 -14.18
C THR A 507 -3.46 -19.49 -14.75
N LEU A 508 -2.46 -20.32 -14.44
CA LEU A 508 -2.33 -21.69 -14.94
C LEU A 508 -3.14 -22.70 -14.10
N HIS A 509 -3.56 -23.81 -14.74
CA HIS A 509 -4.38 -24.86 -14.14
C HIS A 509 -3.58 -26.13 -13.78
N LEU A 510 -2.56 -26.00 -12.93
CA LEU A 510 -1.60 -27.07 -12.58
C LEU A 510 -2.02 -27.92 -11.35
N GLY A 511 -3.32 -28.20 -11.22
CA GLY A 511 -3.86 -28.85 -10.01
C GLY A 511 -3.78 -27.97 -8.76
N LYS A 512 -3.87 -28.56 -7.56
CA LYS A 512 -3.93 -27.82 -6.28
C LYS A 512 -2.58 -27.62 -5.59
N HIS A 513 -1.57 -28.41 -5.93
CA HIS A 513 -0.27 -28.39 -5.24
C HIS A 513 0.70 -27.40 -5.86
N PHE A 514 0.47 -26.99 -7.10
CA PHE A 514 1.19 -25.91 -7.74
C PHE A 514 0.32 -24.67 -7.86
N TYR A 515 0.94 -23.52 -7.65
CA TYR A 515 0.42 -22.25 -8.16
C TYR A 515 1.28 -21.82 -9.35
N GLY A 516 0.63 -21.43 -10.44
CA GLY A 516 1.34 -21.06 -11.66
C GLY A 516 0.67 -19.88 -12.35
N ILE A 517 1.48 -18.99 -12.91
CA ILE A 517 1.05 -17.93 -13.82
C ILE A 517 1.95 -17.87 -15.04
N TRP A 518 1.40 -17.43 -16.16
CA TRP A 518 2.15 -17.03 -17.34
C TRP A 518 2.12 -15.51 -17.45
N ARG A 519 3.29 -14.90 -17.67
CA ARG A 519 3.46 -13.47 -17.96
C ARG A 519 3.95 -13.28 -19.39
N GLN A 520 3.42 -12.30 -20.09
CA GLN A 520 3.88 -11.93 -21.44
C GLN A 520 4.15 -10.42 -21.53
N SER A 521 5.32 -10.05 -22.04
CA SER A 521 5.73 -8.65 -22.22
C SER A 521 4.75 -7.89 -23.12
N LEU A 522 4.71 -6.56 -22.97
CA LEU A 522 3.81 -5.68 -23.73
C LEU A 522 4.03 -5.80 -25.25
N ASP A 523 5.27 -6.04 -25.68
CA ASP A 523 5.65 -6.27 -27.08
C ASP A 523 5.48 -7.73 -27.54
N LYS A 524 5.01 -8.61 -26.64
CA LYS A 524 4.74 -10.04 -26.82
C LYS A 524 5.96 -10.91 -27.16
N LYS A 525 7.19 -10.39 -26.99
CA LYS A 525 8.42 -11.14 -27.32
C LYS A 525 8.88 -12.06 -26.19
N GLN A 526 8.69 -11.64 -24.94
CA GLN A 526 9.09 -12.42 -23.78
C GLN A 526 7.86 -13.07 -23.13
N SER A 527 7.98 -14.36 -22.87
CA SER A 527 7.09 -15.16 -22.04
C SER A 527 7.83 -15.68 -20.81
N ILE A 528 7.16 -15.69 -19.66
CA ILE A 528 7.68 -16.27 -18.43
C ILE A 528 6.60 -17.10 -17.75
N PHE A 529 6.90 -18.36 -17.48
CA PHE A 529 6.06 -19.25 -16.67
C PHE A 529 6.62 -19.28 -15.25
N CYS A 530 5.84 -18.74 -14.30
CA CYS A 530 6.20 -18.69 -12.90
C CYS A 530 5.43 -19.76 -12.14
N ILE A 531 6.11 -20.78 -11.62
CA ILE A 531 5.46 -21.98 -11.07
C ILE A 531 6.06 -22.29 -9.71
N SER A 532 5.21 -22.39 -8.69
CA SER A 532 5.61 -22.62 -7.30
C SER A 532 4.96 -23.89 -6.75
N ASN A 533 5.77 -24.80 -6.20
CA ASN A 533 5.28 -25.89 -5.36
C ASN A 533 4.80 -25.31 -4.03
N LEU A 534 3.54 -25.51 -3.63
CA LEU A 534 3.04 -24.97 -2.35
C LEU A 534 3.17 -25.97 -1.20
N THR A 535 3.75 -27.15 -1.42
CA THR A 535 3.75 -28.24 -0.45
C THR A 535 5.11 -28.46 0.20
N ASN A 536 5.11 -29.12 1.35
CA ASN A 536 6.33 -29.55 2.05
C ASN A 536 6.92 -30.87 1.50
N LYS A 537 6.56 -31.25 0.26
CA LYS A 537 7.02 -32.48 -0.40
C LYS A 537 7.51 -32.16 -1.80
N ASP A 538 8.42 -32.98 -2.30
CA ASP A 538 8.80 -32.99 -3.71
C ASP A 538 7.55 -33.23 -4.59
N ARG A 539 7.42 -32.44 -5.66
CA ARG A 539 6.33 -32.56 -6.62
C ARG A 539 6.87 -32.59 -8.03
N LYS A 540 6.35 -33.51 -8.84
CA LYS A 540 6.63 -33.59 -10.27
C LYS A 540 5.72 -32.63 -11.02
N LEU A 541 6.32 -31.81 -11.89
CA LEU A 541 5.65 -30.97 -12.85
C LEU A 541 5.96 -31.51 -14.24
N SER A 542 4.93 -31.80 -15.03
CA SER A 542 5.12 -32.10 -16.45
C SER A 542 5.16 -30.80 -17.24
N LEU A 543 6.24 -30.56 -17.99
CA LEU A 543 6.39 -29.33 -18.77
C LEU A 543 5.40 -29.24 -19.94
N ILE A 544 4.85 -30.37 -20.38
CA ILE A 544 3.79 -30.39 -21.40
C ILE A 544 2.53 -29.65 -20.92
N GLU A 545 2.29 -29.58 -19.60
CA GLU A 545 1.11 -28.91 -19.02
C GLU A 545 1.18 -27.38 -19.11
N ILE A 546 2.36 -26.80 -19.35
CA ILE A 546 2.56 -25.35 -19.41
C ILE A 546 2.71 -24.81 -20.83
N ASN A 547 2.63 -25.67 -21.86
CA ASN A 547 2.64 -25.29 -23.27
C ASN A 547 3.81 -24.38 -23.67
N LEU A 548 5.04 -24.79 -23.34
CA LEU A 548 6.24 -24.10 -23.83
C LEU A 548 6.27 -24.15 -25.37
N ILE A 549 6.66 -23.04 -25.99
CA ILE A 549 6.76 -22.94 -27.46
C ILE A 549 7.98 -23.76 -27.91
N GLY A 550 7.76 -24.78 -28.74
CA GLY A 550 8.79 -25.77 -29.10
C GLY A 550 9.91 -25.30 -30.02
N PHE A 551 9.83 -24.09 -30.58
CA PHE A 551 10.89 -23.50 -31.41
C PHE A 551 11.72 -22.44 -30.68
N GLU A 552 11.48 -22.26 -29.38
CA GLU A 552 12.18 -21.30 -28.53
C GLU A 552 13.14 -22.04 -27.58
N GLU A 553 14.24 -21.39 -27.19
CA GLU A 553 15.09 -21.86 -26.10
C GLU A 553 14.50 -21.41 -24.77
N TRP A 554 14.42 -22.30 -23.78
CA TRP A 554 13.85 -21.99 -22.48
C TRP A 554 14.88 -22.13 -21.37
N LYS A 555 14.83 -21.25 -20.38
CA LYS A 555 15.74 -21.24 -19.22
C LYS A 555 14.97 -20.94 -17.95
N ASP A 556 15.26 -21.67 -16.86
CA ASP A 556 14.84 -21.26 -15.53
C ASP A 556 15.75 -20.14 -15.04
N LEU A 557 15.21 -18.93 -14.98
CA LEU A 557 15.93 -17.71 -14.60
C LEU A 557 16.45 -17.75 -13.15
N ILE A 558 15.84 -18.56 -12.26
CA ILE A 558 16.23 -18.63 -10.85
C ILE A 558 17.45 -19.55 -10.66
N SER A 559 17.44 -20.74 -11.27
CA SER A 559 18.55 -21.71 -11.16
C SER A 559 19.61 -21.58 -12.26
N ASP A 560 19.37 -20.71 -13.24
CA ASP A 560 20.20 -20.50 -14.43
C ASP A 560 20.29 -21.73 -15.37
N LYS A 561 19.37 -22.69 -15.23
CA LYS A 561 19.39 -23.96 -15.98
C LYS A 561 18.61 -23.87 -17.28
N ILE A 562 19.22 -24.29 -18.39
CA ILE A 562 18.57 -24.45 -19.69
C ILE A 562 17.62 -25.67 -19.66
N ILE A 563 16.45 -25.51 -20.26
CA ILE A 563 15.45 -26.57 -20.45
C ILE A 563 15.66 -27.18 -21.84
N ASN A 564 16.36 -28.32 -21.89
CA ASN A 564 16.70 -28.99 -23.16
C ASN A 564 15.56 -29.85 -23.73
N ASP A 565 14.60 -30.22 -22.88
CA ASP A 565 13.47 -31.09 -23.23
C ASP A 565 12.19 -30.46 -22.66
N ILE A 566 11.33 -29.96 -23.54
CA ILE A 566 10.08 -29.30 -23.17
C ILE A 566 8.96 -30.29 -22.81
N ASP A 567 9.18 -31.59 -23.01
CA ASP A 567 8.27 -32.67 -22.63
C ASP A 567 8.69 -33.35 -21.32
N ALA A 568 9.79 -32.91 -20.71
CA ALA A 568 10.33 -33.50 -19.50
C ALA A 568 9.44 -33.32 -18.26
N GLU A 569 9.64 -34.20 -17.28
CA GLU A 569 9.18 -34.00 -15.90
C GLU A 569 10.26 -33.33 -15.05
N ILE A 570 9.95 -32.21 -14.42
CA ILE A 570 10.83 -31.56 -13.44
C ILE A 570 10.32 -31.83 -12.02
N VAL A 571 11.22 -32.23 -11.12
CA VAL A 571 10.91 -32.35 -9.68
C VAL A 571 11.20 -31.02 -8.99
N LEU A 572 10.14 -30.35 -8.49
CA LEU A 572 10.25 -29.18 -7.65
C LEU A 572 10.33 -29.61 -6.18
N LYS A 573 11.36 -29.14 -5.48
CA LYS A 573 11.54 -29.29 -4.03
C LYS A 573 10.45 -28.56 -3.24
N PRO A 574 10.29 -28.85 -1.93
CA PRO A 574 9.34 -28.15 -1.08
C PRO A 574 9.45 -26.64 -1.22
N TYR A 575 8.34 -25.98 -1.55
CA TYR A 575 8.26 -24.53 -1.71
C TYR A 575 9.18 -23.91 -2.79
N GLN A 576 9.77 -24.73 -3.66
CA GLN A 576 10.58 -24.24 -4.77
C GLN A 576 9.70 -23.54 -5.82
N THR A 577 10.24 -22.47 -6.41
CA THR A 577 9.66 -21.75 -7.53
C THR A 577 10.61 -21.82 -8.74
N LEU A 578 10.04 -21.91 -9.94
CA LEU A 578 10.74 -21.79 -11.22
C LEU A 578 10.21 -20.56 -11.97
N TRP A 579 11.09 -19.84 -12.67
CA TRP A 579 10.74 -18.79 -13.63
C TRP A 579 11.30 -19.17 -15.00
N ILE A 580 10.50 -19.90 -15.78
CA ILE A 580 10.93 -20.44 -17.07
C ILE A 580 10.65 -19.39 -18.16
N SER A 581 11.69 -18.84 -18.78
CA SER A 581 11.57 -17.80 -19.82
C SER A 581 12.26 -18.17 -21.12
N ASN A 582 11.74 -17.61 -22.22
CA ASN A 582 12.34 -17.70 -23.56
C ASN A 582 13.34 -16.56 -23.86
N GLN A 583 13.52 -15.61 -22.94
CA GLN A 583 14.56 -14.58 -23.01
C GLN A 583 15.22 -14.45 -21.64
N PHE A 584 16.54 -14.31 -21.59
CA PHE A 584 17.32 -14.39 -20.36
C PHE A 584 18.43 -13.35 -20.27
#